data_AF-A0A7Y5H0A6-F1
#
_entry.id   AF-A0A7Y5H0A6-F1
#
_cell.length_a   1.000
_cell.length_b   1.000
_cell.length_c   1.000
_cell.angle_alpha   90.00
_cell.angle_beta   90.00
_cell.angle_gamma   90.00
#
_symmetry.space_group_name_H-M   'P 1'
#
loop_
_entity.id
_entity.type
_entity.pdbx_description
1 polymer ?
#
loop_
_entity_poly.entity_id
_entity_poly.type
_entity_poly.pdbx_seq_one_letter_code
_entity_poly.pdbx_strand_id
1 'polypeptide(L)'
;PGLSLTFSVYADVELGGKYDLAVLYIEEGSSVVPVWTKAAVKTAAQWTPQTVDLKAYINKTVRLHWFFHVVDGEHNSGKGFFVDNVTLVAPCP
;
A
#
# COMPACT_ATOMS: atom_id res chain seq x y z
N PRO A 1 -17.70 -13.35 -4.20
CA PRO A 1 -17.09 -12.03 -3.87
C PRO A 1 -16.40 -12.11 -2.50
N GLY A 2 -15.16 -11.64 -2.36
CA GLY A 2 -14.43 -11.65 -1.09
C GLY A 2 -14.06 -10.24 -0.64
N LEU A 3 -13.62 -10.09 0.61
CA LEU A 3 -13.17 -8.82 1.17
C LEU A 3 -11.89 -8.36 0.44
N SER A 4 -11.93 -7.21 -0.22
CA SER A 4 -10.78 -6.64 -0.93
C SER A 4 -10.64 -5.14 -0.67
N LEU A 5 -9.39 -4.68 -0.57
CA LEU A 5 -9.05 -3.26 -0.52
C LEU A 5 -8.55 -2.82 -1.89
N THR A 6 -9.10 -1.73 -2.41
CA THR A 6 -8.59 -1.06 -3.61
C THR A 6 -8.18 0.36 -3.26
N PHE A 7 -7.11 0.85 -3.88
CA PHE A 7 -6.59 2.20 -3.68
C PHE A 7 -5.77 2.62 -4.90
N SER A 8 -5.55 3.92 -5.05
CA SER A 8 -4.65 4.48 -6.05
C SER A 8 -3.38 4.96 -5.38
N VAL A 9 -2.23 4.76 -6.04
CA VAL A 9 -0.94 5.28 -5.59
C VAL A 9 -0.30 6.16 -6.64
N TYR A 10 0.34 7.24 -6.20
CA TYR A 10 1.24 8.06 -7.01
C TYR A 10 2.62 7.97 -6.39
N ALA A 11 3.58 7.41 -7.12
CA ALA A 11 4.94 7.20 -6.67
C ALA A 11 5.89 8.03 -7.54
N ASP A 12 6.32 9.19 -7.06
CA ASP A 12 7.38 9.98 -7.68
C ASP A 12 8.62 9.88 -6.79
N VAL A 13 9.21 8.69 -6.85
CA VAL A 13 10.29 8.15 -6.02
C VAL A 13 11.12 7.19 -6.89
N GLU A 14 12.28 6.74 -6.41
CA GLU A 14 13.05 5.69 -7.09
C GLU A 14 12.20 4.41 -7.21
N LEU A 15 12.03 3.91 -8.43
CA LEU A 15 11.28 2.67 -8.66
C LEU A 15 12.10 1.44 -8.28
N GLY A 16 11.42 0.36 -7.88
CA GLY A 16 12.05 -0.86 -7.38
C GLY A 16 11.79 -1.08 -5.89
N GLY A 17 12.35 -2.17 -5.36
CA GLY A 17 12.06 -2.66 -4.00
C GLY A 17 13.15 -2.39 -2.97
N LYS A 18 14.24 -1.71 -3.33
CA LYS A 18 15.41 -1.53 -2.45
C LYS A 18 15.40 -0.19 -1.70
N TYR A 19 14.97 0.87 -2.37
CA TYR A 19 14.94 2.24 -1.88
C TYR A 19 13.53 2.82 -1.97
N ASP A 20 13.30 3.93 -1.27
CA ASP A 20 11.99 4.58 -1.16
C ASP A 20 10.86 3.61 -0.81
N LEU A 21 11.08 2.75 0.18
CA LEU A 21 10.14 1.70 0.54
C LEU A 21 8.76 2.30 0.82
N ALA A 22 7.74 1.78 0.14
CA ALA A 22 6.35 1.98 0.55
C ALA A 22 5.70 0.62 0.77
N VAL A 23 5.10 0.43 1.93
CA VAL A 23 4.49 -0.83 2.36
C VAL A 23 3.14 -0.53 2.98
N LEU A 24 2.14 -1.33 2.63
CA LEU A 24 0.89 -1.37 3.38
C LEU A 24 0.95 -2.58 4.30
N TYR A 25 0.83 -2.32 5.59
CA TYR A 25 0.66 -3.35 6.61
C TYR A 25 -0.81 -3.42 7.05
N ILE A 26 -1.23 -4.62 7.42
CA ILE A 26 -2.42 -4.85 8.23
C ILE A 26 -1.98 -5.07 9.67
N GLU A 27 -2.50 -4.24 10.56
CA GLU A 27 -2.32 -4.41 12.00
C GLU A 27 -3.56 -5.07 12.61
N GLU A 28 -3.36 -6.20 13.28
CA GLU A 28 -4.37 -6.95 14.03
C GLU A 28 -3.86 -7.20 15.45
N GLY A 29 -4.29 -6.37 16.41
CA GLY A 29 -3.76 -6.43 17.78
C GLY A 29 -2.27 -6.12 17.81
N SER A 30 -1.44 -7.09 18.20
CA SER A 30 0.04 -6.99 18.18
C SER A 30 0.68 -7.52 16.89
N SER A 31 -0.11 -8.07 15.97
CA SER A 31 0.38 -8.59 14.69
C SER A 31 0.45 -7.48 13.65
N VAL A 32 1.56 -7.38 12.93
CA VAL A 32 1.77 -6.44 11.83
C VAL A 32 2.25 -7.22 10.62
N VAL A 33 1.43 -7.31 9.57
CA VAL A 33 1.70 -8.16 8.40
C VAL A 33 1.73 -7.31 7.13
N PRO A 34 2.81 -7.35 6.33
CA PRO A 34 2.85 -6.64 5.05
C PRO A 34 1.92 -7.34 4.05
N VAL A 35 1.02 -6.58 3.43
CA VAL A 35 0.07 -7.09 2.42
C VAL A 35 0.28 -6.51 1.03
N TRP A 36 1.04 -5.41 0.92
CA TRP A 36 1.40 -4.80 -0.36
C TRP A 36 2.69 -4.00 -0.24
N THR A 37 3.44 -3.89 -1.34
CA THR A 37 4.65 -3.07 -1.42
C THR A 37 4.71 -2.30 -2.75
N LYS A 38 5.47 -1.19 -2.79
CA LYS A 38 5.75 -0.42 -4.02
C LYS A 38 6.31 -1.27 -5.16
N ALA A 39 6.88 -2.46 -4.90
CA ALA A 39 7.34 -3.34 -5.98
C ALA A 39 6.22 -3.71 -7.00
N ALA A 40 4.95 -3.56 -6.61
CA ALA A 40 3.79 -3.70 -7.50
C ALA A 40 3.61 -2.52 -8.47
N VAL A 41 4.15 -1.34 -8.16
CA VAL A 41 4.08 -0.13 -9.00
C VAL A 41 5.14 -0.22 -10.10
N LYS A 42 4.70 -0.09 -11.36
CA LYS A 42 5.56 -0.21 -12.55
C LYS A 42 5.85 1.12 -13.24
N THR A 43 5.08 2.15 -12.94
CA THR A 43 5.23 3.49 -13.53
C THR A 43 5.35 4.53 -12.42
N ALA A 44 6.31 5.45 -12.59
CA ALA A 44 6.51 6.57 -11.67
C ALA A 44 5.68 7.78 -12.10
N ALA A 45 5.48 8.70 -11.17
CA ALA A 45 4.85 10.01 -11.39
C ALA A 45 3.47 9.95 -12.06
N GLN A 46 2.74 8.84 -11.86
CA GLN A 46 1.40 8.61 -12.37
C GLN A 46 0.55 7.88 -11.32
N TRP A 47 -0.75 8.18 -11.30
CA TRP A 47 -1.69 7.45 -10.46
C TRP A 47 -1.93 6.05 -11.02
N THR A 48 -1.72 5.02 -10.20
CA THR A 48 -1.93 3.62 -10.58
C THR A 48 -2.84 2.92 -9.57
N PRO A 49 -3.86 2.16 -10.03
CA PRO A 49 -4.73 1.42 -9.14
C PRO A 49 -4.02 0.18 -8.59
N GLN A 50 -4.30 -0.14 -7.33
CA GLN A 50 -3.78 -1.28 -6.58
C GLN A 50 -4.95 -2.03 -5.94
N THR A 51 -4.80 -3.35 -5.84
CA THR A 51 -5.79 -4.24 -5.22
C THR A 51 -5.09 -5.22 -4.29
N VAL A 52 -5.65 -5.39 -3.10
CA VAL A 52 -5.17 -6.33 -2.08
C VAL A 52 -6.35 -7.20 -1.64
N ASP A 53 -6.15 -8.52 -1.64
CA ASP A 53 -7.09 -9.48 -1.08
C ASP A 53 -6.96 -9.47 0.45
N LEU A 54 -8.06 -9.18 1.15
CA LEU A 54 -8.13 -9.12 2.61
C LEU A 54 -9.03 -10.20 3.21
N LYS A 55 -9.38 -11.27 2.46
CA LYS A 55 -10.26 -12.35 2.97
C LYS A 55 -9.82 -12.96 4.31
N ALA A 56 -8.51 -13.00 4.59
CA ALA A 56 -7.96 -13.49 5.86
C ALA A 56 -8.37 -12.64 7.09
N TYR A 57 -8.91 -11.45 6.86
CA TYR A 57 -9.29 -10.46 7.87
C TYR A 57 -10.81 -10.28 8.01
N ILE A 58 -11.62 -11.15 7.40
CA ILE A 58 -13.08 -11.13 7.59
C ILE A 58 -13.42 -11.28 9.08
N ASN A 59 -14.38 -10.50 9.56
CA ASN A 59 -14.84 -10.45 10.96
C ASN A 59 -13.76 -10.06 11.98
N LYS A 60 -12.63 -9.49 11.52
CA LYS A 60 -11.57 -8.96 12.39
C LYS A 60 -11.58 -7.44 12.34
N THR A 61 -11.26 -6.81 13.46
CA THR A 61 -10.96 -5.38 13.49
C THR A 61 -9.48 -5.19 13.22
N VAL A 62 -9.16 -4.48 12.14
CA VAL A 62 -7.78 -4.22 11.72
C VAL A 62 -7.53 -2.74 11.46
N ARG A 63 -6.27 -2.33 11.44
CA ARG A 63 -5.85 -1.01 10.96
C ARG A 63 -5.01 -1.15 9.70
N LEU A 64 -5.21 -0.21 8.78
CA LEU A 64 -4.33 -0.04 7.63
C LEU A 64 -3.17 0.86 8.06
N HIS A 65 -1.95 0.36 7.97
CA HIS A 65 -0.74 1.12 8.29
C HIS A 65 0.07 1.32 7.01
N TRP A 66 0.02 2.54 6.48
CA TRP A 66 0.85 2.99 5.37
C TRP A 66 2.21 3.42 5.87
N PHE A 67 3.26 2.73 5.45
CA PHE A 67 4.63 3.02 5.82
C PHE A 67 5.40 3.52 4.60
N PHE A 68 6.16 4.60 4.78
CA PHE A 68 7.07 5.13 3.78
C PHE A 68 8.44 5.42 4.39
N HIS A 69 9.51 5.00 3.73
CA HIS A 69 10.88 5.18 4.20
C HIS A 69 11.86 5.30 3.04
N VAL A 70 12.56 6.43 2.94
CA VAL A 70 13.50 6.75 1.84
C VAL A 70 14.75 5.87 1.83
N VAL A 71 15.09 5.25 2.97
CA VAL A 71 16.28 4.38 3.17
C VAL A 71 17.60 5.14 3.20
N ASP A 72 17.83 6.06 2.26
CA ASP A 72 19.03 6.88 2.22
C ASP A 72 18.74 8.34 1.79
N GLY A 73 19.82 9.11 1.65
CA GLY A 73 19.78 10.53 1.27
C GLY A 73 19.87 10.79 -0.23
N GLU A 74 19.92 9.77 -1.08
CA GLU A 74 20.11 9.90 -2.52
C GLU A 74 18.76 9.91 -3.27
N HIS A 75 18.75 10.42 -4.51
CA HIS A 75 17.58 10.40 -5.41
C HIS A 75 16.23 10.94 -4.86
N ASN A 76 16.25 11.74 -3.79
CA ASN A 76 15.09 12.30 -3.09
C ASN A 76 14.48 13.57 -3.71
N SER A 77 14.64 13.80 -5.02
CA SER A 77 14.12 15.01 -5.69
C SER A 77 12.66 14.91 -6.16
N GLY A 78 12.07 13.71 -6.07
CA GLY A 78 10.68 13.47 -6.45
C GLY A 78 9.68 13.98 -5.40
N LYS A 79 8.39 14.01 -5.76
CA LYS A 79 7.32 14.47 -4.87
C LYS A 79 7.01 13.52 -3.72
N GLY A 80 7.51 12.29 -3.75
CA GLY A 80 7.25 11.28 -2.74
C GLY A 80 6.11 10.33 -3.10
N PHE A 81 5.48 9.78 -2.07
CA PHE A 81 4.45 8.74 -2.18
C PHE A 81 3.10 9.25 -1.68
N PHE A 82 2.07 9.14 -2.53
CA PHE A 82 0.71 9.53 -2.21
C PHE A 82 -0.25 8.37 -2.40
N VAL A 83 -1.31 8.34 -1.59
CA VAL A 83 -2.38 7.35 -1.63
C VAL A 83 -3.72 8.07 -1.73
N ASP A 84 -4.62 7.57 -2.58
CA ASP A 84 -5.96 8.13 -2.76
C ASP A 84 -6.98 7.03 -3.13
N ASN A 85 -8.28 7.36 -3.17
CA ASN A 85 -9.37 6.47 -3.58
C ASN A 85 -9.43 5.14 -2.80
N VAL A 86 -9.11 5.19 -1.50
CA VAL A 86 -9.11 4.01 -0.63
C VAL A 86 -10.54 3.51 -0.44
N THR A 87 -10.81 2.31 -0.95
CA THR A 87 -12.13 1.69 -0.96
C THR A 87 -12.04 0.26 -0.44
N LEU A 88 -12.88 -0.08 0.53
CA LEU A 88 -13.05 -1.43 1.02
C LEU A 88 -14.31 -2.04 0.39
N VAL A 89 -14.15 -3.15 -0.33
CA VAL A 89 -15.26 -3.91 -0.92
C VAL A 89 -15.45 -5.18 -0.13
N ALA A 90 -16.62 -5.35 0.47
CA ALA A 90 -17.00 -6.54 1.23
C ALA A 90 -18.17 -7.27 0.53
N PRO A 91 -18.27 -8.61 0.65
CA PRO A 91 -19.49 -9.30 0.28
C PRO A 91 -20.66 -8.79 1.14
N CYS A 92 -21.87 -8.75 0.57
CA CYS A 92 -23.07 -8.53 1.37
C CYS A 92 -23.16 -9.59 2.47
N PRO A 93 -23.59 -9.21 3.70
CA PRO A 93 -23.87 -10.15 4.78
C PRO A 93 -24.86 -11.24 4.39
#